data_AF-A0A9R0SMQ3-F1
#
_entry.id   AF-A0A9R0SMQ3-F1
#
_cell.length_a   1.000
_cell.length_b   1.000
_cell.length_c   1.000
_cell.angle_alpha   90.00
_cell.angle_beta   90.00
_cell.angle_gamma   90.00
#
_symmetry.space_group_name_H-M   'P 1'
#
loop_
_entity.id
_entity.type
_entity.pdbx_description
1 polymer ?
#
loop_
_entity_poly.entity_id
_entity_poly.type
_entity_poly.pdbx_seq_one_letter_code
_entity_poly.pdbx_strand_id
1 'polypeptide(L)' 'MGYLDPEYLQERQLTEKSDVYSFGVVLLELITGKTAIYHDGPKEGKSLASSFLLAMKDGGRETFHDRGG' A
#
# COMPACT_ATOMS: atom_id res chain seq x y z
N MET A 1 -12.66 -1.59 0.96
CA MET A 1 -12.46 -1.28 -0.47
C MET A 1 -10.96 -1.11 -0.70
N GLY A 2 -10.31 -1.98 -1.48
CA GLY A 2 -8.84 -2.00 -1.60
C GLY A 2 -8.24 -1.00 -2.60
N TYR A 3 -9.06 -0.46 -3.50
CA TYR A 3 -8.63 0.46 -4.57
C TYR A 3 -8.92 1.92 -4.26
N LEU A 4 -9.69 2.19 -3.20
CA LEU A 4 -10.16 3.53 -2.91
C LEU A 4 -9.08 4.33 -2.20
N ASP A 5 -8.79 5.49 -2.78
CA ASP A 5 -7.96 6.51 -2.18
C ASP A 5 -8.55 6.94 -0.83
N PRO A 6 -7.77 6.91 0.27
CA PRO A 6 -8.24 7.38 1.56
C PRO A 6 -8.68 8.86 1.54
N GLU A 7 -8.08 9.71 0.69
CA GLU A 7 -8.46 11.11 0.55
C GLU A 7 -9.83 11.24 -0.15
N TYR A 8 -10.08 10.43 -1.18
CA TYR A 8 -11.40 10.31 -1.81
C TYR A 8 -12.48 9.91 -0.79
N LEU A 9 -12.19 8.94 0.10
CA LEU A 9 -13.16 8.49 1.09
C LEU A 9 -13.53 9.59 2.09
N GLN A 10 -12.60 10.50 2.36
CA GLN A 10 -12.78 11.61 3.28
C GLN A 10 -13.52 12.79 2.62
N GLU A 11 -13.11 13.18 1.42
CA GLU A 11 -13.64 14.38 0.75
C GLU A 11 -14.81 14.09 -0.20
N ARG A 12 -15.04 12.81 -0.53
CA ARG A 12 -16.02 12.33 -1.54
C ARG A 12 -15.86 12.97 -2.92
N GLN A 13 -14.66 13.45 -3.24
CA GLN A 13 -14.36 14.05 -4.54
C GLN A 13 -13.54 13.08 -5.38
N LEU A 14 -14.08 12.70 -6.54
CA LEU A 14 -13.30 11.99 -7.56
C LEU A 14 -12.31 12.97 -8.17
N THR A 15 -11.03 12.68 -8.04
CA THR A 15 -9.95 13.50 -8.60
C THR A 15 -9.04 12.63 -9.47
N GLU A 16 -8.27 13.27 -10.35
CA GLU A 16 -7.23 12.58 -11.12
C GLU A 16 -6.24 11.83 -10.22
N LYS A 17 -5.99 12.33 -9.00
CA LYS A 17 -5.14 11.64 -8.01
C LYS A 17 -5.75 10.33 -7.52
N SER A 18 -7.06 10.29 -7.33
CA SER A 18 -7.78 9.09 -6.89
C SER A 18 -7.81 8.01 -7.98
N ASP A 19 -7.87 8.41 -9.26
CA ASP A 19 -7.71 7.50 -10.39
C ASP A 19 -6.28 6.94 -10.47
N VAL A 20 -5.26 7.80 -10.29
CA VAL A 20 -3.86 7.38 -10.23
C VAL A 20 -3.59 6.41 -9.08
N TYR A 21 -4.16 6.67 -7.89
CA TYR A 21 -4.07 5.76 -6.75
C TYR A 21 -4.64 4.39 -7.10
N SER A 22 -5.86 4.35 -7.63
CA SER A 22 -6.56 3.12 -8.02
C SER A 22 -5.75 2.33 -9.05
N PHE A 23 -5.18 3.02 -10.05
CA PHE A 23 -4.30 2.39 -11.03
C PHE A 23 -3.01 1.85 -10.41
N GLY A 24 -2.41 2.55 -9.44
CA GLY A 24 -1.26 2.05 -8.68
C GLY A 24 -1.56 0.74 -7.96
N VAL A 25 -2.75 0.58 -7.37
CA VAL A 25 -3.19 -0.68 -6.76
C VAL A 25 -3.29 -1.79 -7.82
N VAL A 26 -3.86 -1.52 -8.99
CA VAL A 26 -3.94 -2.49 -10.10
C VAL A 26 -2.54 -2.94 -10.56
N LEU A 27 -1.58 -2.01 -10.66
CA LEU A 27 -0.19 -2.37 -10.97
C LEU A 27 0.41 -3.30 -9.89
N LEU A 28 0.16 -3.03 -8.61
CA LEU A 28 0.61 -3.89 -7.53
C LEU A 28 -0.04 -5.29 -7.61
N GLU A 29 -1.31 -5.39 -7.99
CA GLU A 29 -1.96 -6.69 -8.21
C GLU A 29 -1.28 -7.47 -9.35
N LEU A 30 -1.00 -6.82 -10.47
CA LEU A 30 -0.35 -7.44 -11.63
C LEU A 30 1.06 -7.93 -11.29
N ILE A 31 1.83 -7.14 -10.54
CA ILE A 31 3.21 -7.49 -10.16
C ILE A 31 3.23 -8.60 -9.10
N THR A 32 2.33 -8.55 -8.11
CA THR A 32 2.35 -9.47 -6.97
C THR A 32 1.53 -10.74 -7.20
N GLY A 33 0.61 -10.73 -8.16
CA GLY A 33 -0.39 -11.79 -8.38
C GLY A 33 -1.43 -11.90 -7.25
N LYS A 34 -1.50 -10.91 -6.35
CA LYS A 34 -2.44 -10.87 -5.22
C LYS A 34 -3.58 -9.90 -5.50
N THR A 35 -4.72 -10.13 -4.86
CA THR A 35 -5.84 -9.18 -4.88
C THR A 35 -5.53 -7.94 -4.03
N ALA A 36 -6.14 -6.80 -4.36
CA ALA A 36 -5.94 -5.51 -3.66
C ALA A 36 -6.10 -5.61 -2.14
N ILE A 37 -7.05 -6.43 -1.68
CA ILE A 37 -7.11 -6.95 -0.32
C ILE A 37 -6.81 -8.45 -0.39
N TYR A 38 -5.73 -8.90 0.25
CA TYR A 38 -5.33 -10.31 0.25
C TYR A 38 -5.33 -10.87 1.69
N HIS A 39 -5.55 -12.17 1.80
CA HIS A 39 -5.51 -12.89 3.07
C HIS A 39 -4.26 -13.76 3.12
N ASP A 40 -3.55 -13.66 4.23
CA ASP A 40 -2.28 -14.34 4.47
C ASP A 40 -2.39 -15.10 5.80
N GLY A 41 -3.35 -16.03 5.83
CA GLY A 41 -3.77 -16.79 7.02
C GLY A 41 -5.13 -16.37 7.60
N PRO A 42 -5.48 -16.84 8.81
CA PRO A 42 -6.79 -16.60 9.45
C PRO A 42 -6.99 -15.16 9.98
N LYS A 43 -6.06 -14.24 9.66
CA LYS A 43 -6.10 -12.85 10.09
C LYS A 43 -6.94 -12.01 9.14
N GLU A 44 -7.27 -10.80 9.59
CA GLU A 44 -7.97 -9.78 8.81
C GLU A 44 -7.24 -9.47 7.48
N GLY A 45 -8.01 -9.10 6.46
CA GLY A 45 -7.50 -8.84 5.11
C GLY A 45 -6.47 -7.69 5.09
N LYS A 46 -5.35 -7.91 4.40
CA LYS A 46 -4.26 -6.93 4.25
C LYS A 46 -4.42 -6.17 2.93
N SER A 47 -4.20 -4.85 2.96
CA SER A 47 -4.15 -4.02 1.74
C SER A 47 -2.78 -4.06 1.08
N LEU A 48 -2.74 -4.24 -0.25
CA LEU A 48 -1.51 -4.12 -1.04
C LEU A 48 -0.91 -2.72 -0.95
N ALA A 49 -1.73 -1.68 -1.04
CA ALA A 49 -1.27 -0.30 -0.95
C ALA A 49 -0.61 -0.01 0.41
N SER A 50 -1.24 -0.42 1.51
CA SER A 50 -0.67 -0.26 2.85
C SER A 50 0.63 -1.04 3.01
N SER A 51 0.68 -2.27 2.48
CA SER A 51 1.90 -3.10 2.51
C SER A 51 3.05 -2.43 1.75
N PHE A 52 2.76 -1.88 0.56
CA PHE A 52 3.73 -1.15 -0.25
C PHE A 52 4.23 0.11 0.46
N LEU A 53 3.32 0.94 0.99
CA LEU A 53 3.69 2.16 1.74
C LEU A 53 4.54 1.85 2.97
N LEU A 54 4.24 0.78 3.70
CA LEU A 54 5.05 0.31 4.83
C LEU A 54 6.46 -0.11 4.37
N ALA A 55 6.56 -0.90 3.30
CA ALA A 55 7.85 -1.32 2.75
C ALA A 55 8.70 -0.12 2.26
N MET A 56 8.06 0.85 1.61
CA MET A 56 8.72 2.08 1.15
C MET A 56 9.18 2.96 2.32
N LYS A 57 8.46 2.95 3.44
CA LYS A 57 8.83 3.70 4.64
C LYS A 57 9.99 3.06 5.41
N ASP A 58 10.12 1.74 5.34
CA ASP A 58 11.20 1.00 6.02
C ASP A 58 12.51 1.06 5.23
N GLY A 59 12.45 1.14 3.90
CA GLY A 59 13.62 1.32 3.03
C GLY A 59 14.33 2.68 3.16
N GLY A 60 13.79 3.63 3.94
CA GLY A 60 14.45 4.90 4.30
C GLY A 60 15.01 4.94 5.72
N ARG A 61 14.92 3.83 6.47
CA ARG A 61 15.55 3.68 7.78
C ARG A 61 16.81 2.86 7.59
N GLU A 62 17.86 3.50 7.10
CA GLU A 62 19.22 3.04 7.35
C GLU A 62 19.35 2.91 8.89
N THR A 63 19.20 1.71 9.42
CA THR A 63 19.45 1.46 10.83
C THR A 63 20.96 1.56 11.01
N PHE A 64 21.45 2.78 11.25
CA PHE A 64 22.74 3.04 11.89
C PHE A 64 22.65 2.60 13.35
N HIS A 65 22.48 1.30 13.53
CA HIS A 65 22.68 0.64 14.80
C HIS A 65 23.24 -0.74 14.48
N ASP A 66 24.52 -0.77 14.11
CA ASP A 66 25.55 -1.45 14.90
C ASP A 66 26.85 -1.59 14.07
N ARG A 67 27.92 -0.90 14.48
CA ARG A 67 29.23 -1.53 14.71
C ARG A 67 30.26 -0.58 15.34
N GLY A 68 30.54 -0.85 16.61
CA GLY A 68 31.89 -1.01 17.15
C GLY A 68 32.73 0.23 17.45
N GLY A 69 33.09 0.37 18.73
CA GLY A 69 34.20 1.22 19.20
C GLY A 69 34.04 1.69 20.61
#